data_AF-A0A969IDP0-F1
#
_entry.id   AF-A0A969IDP0-F1
#
_cell.length_a   1.000
_cell.length_b   1.000
_cell.length_c   1.000
_cell.angle_alpha   90.00
_cell.angle_beta   90.00
_cell.angle_gamma   90.00
#
_symmetry.space_group_name_H-M   'P 1'
#
loop_
_entity.id
_entity.type
_entity.pdbx_description
1 polymer ?
#
loop_
_entity_poly.entity_id
_entity_poly.type
_entity_poly.pdbx_seq_one_letter_code
_entity_poly.pdbx_strand_id
1 'polypeptide(L)'
;MLIGLYSALARRNLATLKGSASYPGAGCSDAALRDYRQRLRELPDGAPGAELSKSLDFYSASGFRDYVLHVTEQCMTLPQIANFLSENGLRFRGFFDVPFSVLQRSHPAETRPGSLESWAACEADRPSLFSSMYQFWCTEEA
;
A
#
# COMPACT_ATOMS: atom_id res chain seq x y z
N MET A 1 17.02 9.88 -5.19
CA MET A 1 16.75 8.76 -4.26
C MET A 1 15.43 8.09 -4.64
N LEU A 2 15.36 6.75 -4.62
CA LEU A 2 14.11 5.99 -4.78
C LEU A 2 13.58 5.62 -3.39
N ILE A 3 12.32 5.94 -3.13
CA ILE A 3 11.64 5.64 -1.86
C ILE A 3 10.51 4.65 -2.12
N GLY A 4 10.36 3.64 -1.27
CA GLY A 4 9.24 2.69 -1.23
C GLY A 4 8.47 2.80 0.10
N LEU A 5 7.18 3.11 0.06
CA LEU A 5 6.31 3.20 1.24
C LEU A 5 4.99 2.46 1.01
N TYR A 6 4.37 1.92 2.05
CA TYR A 6 3.05 1.29 1.93
C TYR A 6 1.93 2.31 2.08
N SER A 7 0.89 2.18 1.24
CA SER A 7 -0.32 3.02 1.31
C SER A 7 -1.22 2.59 2.46
N ALA A 8 -1.53 3.53 3.35
CA ALA A 8 -2.53 3.31 4.40
C ALA A 8 -3.92 3.01 3.82
N LEU A 9 -4.26 3.63 2.70
CA LEU A 9 -5.56 3.42 2.05
C LEU A 9 -5.62 2.04 1.39
N ALA A 10 -4.55 1.62 0.70
CA ALA A 10 -4.49 0.30 0.08
C ALA A 10 -4.41 -0.83 1.12
N ARG A 11 -3.78 -0.58 2.27
CA ARG A 11 -3.65 -1.53 3.40
C ARG A 11 -4.79 -1.47 4.41
N ARG A 12 -5.85 -0.67 4.19
CA ARG A 12 -6.94 -0.47 5.16
C ARG A 12 -7.60 -1.79 5.60
N ASN A 13 -7.81 -2.72 4.68
CA ASN A 13 -8.44 -4.01 4.98
C ASN A 13 -7.53 -4.86 5.85
N LEU A 14 -6.22 -4.87 5.56
CA LEU A 14 -5.23 -5.53 6.39
C LEU A 14 -5.18 -4.91 7.80
N ALA A 15 -5.24 -3.58 7.92
CA ALA A 15 -5.29 -2.92 9.22
C ALA A 15 -6.53 -3.33 10.03
N THR A 16 -7.71 -3.41 9.39
CA THR A 16 -8.93 -3.94 10.01
C THR A 16 -8.76 -5.39 10.47
N LEU A 17 -8.16 -6.24 9.63
CA LEU A 17 -7.89 -7.63 9.98
C LEU A 17 -6.94 -7.73 11.18
N LYS A 18 -5.87 -6.95 11.22
CA LYS A 18 -4.92 -6.91 12.36
C LYS A 18 -5.59 -6.55 13.69
N GLY A 19 -6.66 -5.74 13.66
CA GLY A 19 -7.46 -5.39 14.84
C GLY A 19 -8.53 -6.43 15.22
N SER A 20 -8.76 -7.45 14.40
CA SER A 20 -9.79 -8.47 14.64
C SER A 20 -9.30 -9.56 15.61
N ALA A 21 -10.22 -10.14 16.39
CA ALA A 21 -9.91 -11.22 17.33
C ALA A 21 -9.44 -12.52 16.64
N SER A 22 -9.69 -12.67 15.34
CA SER A 22 -9.25 -13.84 14.57
C SER A 22 -7.83 -13.71 14.03
N TYR A 23 -7.20 -12.54 14.16
CA TYR A 23 -5.82 -12.32 13.72
C TYR A 23 -4.84 -13.08 14.61
N PRO A 24 -4.03 -14.00 14.05
CA PRO A 24 -3.18 -14.87 14.85
C PRO A 24 -1.93 -14.17 15.39
N GLY A 25 -1.62 -12.96 14.92
CA GLY A 25 -0.43 -12.20 15.31
C GLY A 25 0.83 -12.65 14.57
N ALA A 26 1.87 -11.82 14.67
CA ALA A 26 3.14 -12.01 13.96
C ALA A 26 3.96 -13.22 14.42
N GLY A 27 3.85 -13.57 15.70
CA GLY A 27 4.56 -14.68 16.33
C GLY A 27 3.84 -16.03 16.24
N CYS A 28 2.79 -16.14 15.43
CA CYS A 28 2.00 -17.38 15.39
C CYS A 28 2.80 -18.57 14.84
N SER A 29 2.37 -19.77 15.20
CA SER A 29 2.91 -21.00 14.65
C SER A 29 2.56 -21.14 13.17
N ASP A 30 3.31 -21.96 12.44
CA ASP A 30 3.03 -22.23 11.03
C ASP A 30 1.68 -22.92 10.81
N ALA A 31 1.18 -23.68 11.79
CA ALA A 31 -0.16 -24.26 11.74
C ALA A 31 -1.22 -23.14 11.78
N ALA A 32 -1.14 -22.23 12.75
CA ALA A 32 -2.05 -21.09 12.85
C ALA A 32 -1.98 -20.17 11.62
N LEU A 33 -0.79 -19.99 11.05
CA LEU A 33 -0.59 -19.25 9.79
C LEU A 33 -1.36 -19.90 8.64
N ARG A 34 -1.20 -21.22 8.44
CA ARG A 34 -1.87 -21.97 7.37
C ARG A 34 -3.39 -21.92 7.51
N ASP A 35 -3.89 -22.12 8.73
CA ASP A 35 -5.32 -22.07 9.03
C ASP A 35 -5.90 -20.68 8.73
N TYR A 36 -5.21 -19.62 9.17
CA TYR A 36 -5.66 -18.25 8.92
C TYR A 36 -5.65 -17.92 7.42
N ARG A 37 -4.59 -18.31 6.70
CA ARG A 37 -4.52 -18.15 5.25
C ARG A 37 -5.64 -18.89 4.52
N GLN A 38 -6.00 -20.10 4.98
CA GLN A 38 -7.11 -20.85 4.40
C GLN A 38 -8.44 -20.09 4.58
N ARG A 39 -8.71 -19.58 5.79
CA ARG A 39 -9.91 -18.75 6.04
C ARG A 39 -9.98 -17.53 5.12
N LEU A 40 -8.86 -16.83 4.92
CA LEU A 40 -8.80 -15.68 4.02
C LEU A 40 -9.09 -16.05 2.56
N ARG A 41 -8.70 -17.26 2.13
CA ARG A 41 -8.98 -17.77 0.78
C ARG A 41 -10.46 -18.10 0.56
N GLU A 42 -11.16 -18.48 1.61
CA GLU A 42 -12.59 -18.84 1.58
C GLU A 42 -13.51 -17.60 1.68
N LEU A 43 -12.95 -16.40 1.88
CA LEU A 43 -13.71 -15.16 1.88
C LEU A 43 -14.36 -14.88 0.52
N PRO A 44 -15.61 -14.41 0.48
CA PRO A 44 -16.24 -13.99 -0.77
C PRO A 44 -15.56 -12.74 -1.34
N ASP A 45 -15.62 -12.57 -2.66
CA ASP A 45 -15.10 -11.39 -3.33
C ASP A 45 -15.69 -10.10 -2.72
N GLY A 46 -14.81 -9.15 -2.43
CA GLY A 46 -15.18 -7.88 -1.80
C GLY A 46 -15.23 -7.89 -0.27
N ALA A 47 -15.15 -9.05 0.39
CA ALA A 47 -14.96 -9.09 1.84
C ALA A 47 -13.56 -8.56 2.21
N PRO A 48 -13.41 -7.85 3.36
CA PRO A 48 -12.10 -7.39 3.83
C PRO A 48 -11.12 -8.55 3.96
N GLY A 49 -10.00 -8.49 3.22
CA GLY A 49 -8.99 -9.54 3.22
C GLY A 49 -9.01 -10.45 1.99
N ALA A 50 -10.12 -10.49 1.24
CA ALA A 50 -10.20 -11.28 0.01
C ALA A 50 -9.16 -10.82 -1.02
N GLU A 51 -8.85 -9.52 -1.04
CA GLU A 51 -7.82 -8.96 -1.92
C GLU A 51 -6.40 -9.43 -1.63
N LEU A 52 -6.10 -9.89 -0.40
CA LEU A 52 -4.77 -10.35 -0.02
C LEU A 52 -4.34 -11.58 -0.83
N SER A 53 -5.30 -12.40 -1.26
CA SER A 53 -5.07 -13.58 -2.10
C SER A 53 -4.52 -13.24 -3.50
N LYS A 54 -4.56 -11.97 -3.91
CA LYS A 54 -4.05 -11.48 -5.20
C LYS A 54 -2.54 -11.25 -5.19
N SER A 55 -1.92 -11.17 -4.01
CA SER A 55 -0.47 -11.03 -3.88
C SER A 55 0.23 -12.39 -4.04
N LEU A 56 1.38 -12.42 -4.71
CA LEU A 56 2.22 -13.61 -4.81
C LEU A 56 2.72 -14.07 -3.43
N ASP A 57 2.97 -13.11 -2.52
CA ASP A 57 3.45 -13.38 -1.17
C ASP A 57 2.43 -14.20 -0.35
N PHE A 58 1.15 -14.18 -0.73
CA PHE A 58 0.12 -14.96 -0.06
C PHE A 58 0.40 -16.48 -0.07
N TYR A 59 1.07 -16.99 -1.10
CA TYR A 59 1.13 -18.43 -1.36
C TYR A 59 2.33 -19.14 -0.71
N SER A 60 3.33 -18.41 -0.22
CA SER A 60 4.43 -18.98 0.58
C SER A 60 4.24 -18.71 2.08
N ALA A 61 4.82 -19.55 2.94
CA ALA A 61 4.71 -19.33 4.39
C ALA A 61 5.52 -18.10 4.84
N SER A 62 6.73 -17.92 4.31
CA SER A 62 7.57 -16.74 4.57
C SER A 62 6.92 -15.46 4.03
N GLY A 63 6.49 -15.47 2.77
CA GLY A 63 5.83 -14.32 2.15
C GLY A 63 4.53 -13.95 2.89
N PHE A 64 3.70 -14.92 3.28
CA PHE A 64 2.47 -14.60 4.00
C PHE A 64 2.76 -14.01 5.38
N ARG A 65 3.84 -14.47 6.03
CA ARG A 65 4.29 -13.92 7.31
C ARG A 65 4.74 -12.45 7.15
N ASP A 66 5.52 -12.17 6.11
CA ASP A 66 6.02 -10.82 5.82
C ASP A 66 4.93 -9.88 5.27
N TYR A 67 3.93 -10.42 4.58
CA TYR A 67 2.88 -9.62 3.95
C TYR A 67 1.72 -9.32 4.91
N VAL A 68 1.21 -10.34 5.61
CA VAL A 68 -0.03 -10.26 6.42
C VAL A 68 0.27 -10.22 7.92
N LEU A 69 1.30 -10.97 8.35
CA LEU A 69 1.64 -11.14 9.75
C LEU A 69 2.81 -10.25 10.21
N HIS A 70 3.13 -9.20 9.46
CA HIS A 70 4.28 -8.36 9.79
C HIS A 70 4.04 -7.52 11.06
N VAL A 71 5.01 -7.58 11.99
CA VAL A 71 4.99 -6.96 13.32
C VAL A 71 4.86 -5.44 13.24
N THR A 72 5.58 -4.80 12.32
CA THR A 72 5.67 -3.33 12.25
C THR A 72 5.67 -2.87 10.80
N GLU A 73 4.49 -2.71 10.23
CA GLU A 73 4.33 -2.05 8.93
C GLU A 73 3.81 -0.63 9.18
N GLN A 74 4.64 0.38 8.91
CA GLN A 74 4.20 1.77 8.94
C GLN A 74 3.63 2.15 7.58
N CYS A 75 2.32 2.33 7.53
CA CYS A 75 1.64 2.81 6.33
C CYS A 75 1.59 4.34 6.35
N MET A 76 1.74 4.95 5.18
CA MET A 76 1.72 6.40 5.00
C MET A 76 0.55 6.80 4.10
N THR A 77 0.16 8.06 4.21
CA THR A 77 -0.74 8.72 3.26
C THR A 77 0.06 9.67 2.36
N LEU A 78 -0.42 9.93 1.15
CA LEU A 78 0.23 10.88 0.24
C LEU A 78 0.37 12.30 0.83
N PRO A 79 -0.60 12.84 1.60
CA PRO A 79 -0.41 14.09 2.34
C PRO A 79 0.73 14.03 3.38
N GLN A 80 0.88 12.93 4.12
CA GLN A 80 2.02 12.77 5.05
C GLN A 80 3.36 12.75 4.31
N ILE A 81 3.41 12.08 3.15
CA ILE A 81 4.60 12.06 2.30
C ILE A 81 4.91 13.48 1.79
N ALA A 82 3.89 14.24 1.37
CA ALA A 82 4.07 15.61 0.90
C ALA A 82 4.66 16.51 1.99
N ASN A 83 4.15 16.42 3.23
CA ASN A 83 4.70 17.17 4.37
C ASN A 83 6.15 16.77 4.65
N PHE A 84 6.44 15.47 4.71
CA PHE A 84 7.79 14.97 4.96
C PHE A 84 8.79 15.47 3.90
N LEU A 85 8.41 15.42 2.62
CA LEU A 85 9.27 15.91 1.54
C LEU A 85 9.54 17.42 1.68
N SER A 86 8.49 18.21 1.95
CA SER A 86 8.61 19.65 2.16
C SER A 86 9.52 20.01 3.35
N GLU A 87 9.33 19.35 4.50
CA GLU A 87 10.12 19.57 5.72
C GLU A 87 11.60 19.23 5.56
N ASN A 88 11.93 18.32 4.62
CA ASN A 88 13.28 17.85 4.39
C ASN A 88 13.92 18.45 3.11
N GLY A 89 13.29 19.43 2.47
CA GLY A 89 13.80 20.04 1.24
C GLY A 89 13.95 19.02 0.10
N LEU A 90 13.00 18.10 -0.02
CA LEU A 90 12.97 17.07 -1.06
C LEU A 90 11.86 17.37 -2.07
N ARG A 91 12.19 17.19 -3.34
CA ARG A 91 11.28 17.37 -4.47
C ARG A 91 10.83 16.02 -5.03
N PHE A 92 9.52 15.81 -5.11
CA PHE A 92 8.91 14.67 -5.78
C PHE A 92 9.19 14.69 -7.30
N ARG A 93 9.57 13.55 -7.88
CA ARG A 93 9.90 13.39 -9.31
C ARG A 93 9.02 12.37 -10.03
N GLY A 94 7.99 11.84 -9.37
CA GLY A 94 7.02 10.91 -9.95
C GLY A 94 7.15 9.49 -9.43
N PHE A 95 6.05 8.75 -9.54
CA PHE A 95 6.00 7.33 -9.25
C PHE A 95 6.73 6.53 -10.32
N PHE A 96 7.40 5.47 -9.88
CA PHE A 96 8.10 4.51 -10.72
C PHE A 96 7.13 3.49 -11.33
N ASP A 97 6.27 2.89 -10.51
CA ASP A 97 5.38 1.79 -10.92
C ASP A 97 4.04 2.24 -11.49
N VAL A 98 3.68 3.52 -11.31
CA VAL A 98 2.37 4.05 -11.75
C VAL A 98 2.57 5.04 -12.90
N PRO A 99 2.08 4.71 -14.11
CA PRO A 99 2.19 5.60 -15.25
C PRO A 99 1.46 6.93 -15.01
N PHE A 100 2.10 8.04 -15.39
CA PHE A 100 1.48 9.38 -15.29
C PHE A 100 0.14 9.51 -16.05
N SER A 101 -0.08 8.69 -17.08
CA SER A 101 -1.35 8.65 -17.82
C SER A 101 -2.55 8.25 -16.95
N VAL A 102 -2.32 7.56 -15.83
CA VAL A 102 -3.37 7.27 -14.84
C VAL A 102 -3.84 8.57 -14.18
N LEU A 103 -2.91 9.40 -13.71
CA LEU A 103 -3.24 10.70 -13.13
C LEU A 103 -3.88 11.61 -14.18
N GLN A 104 -3.29 11.69 -15.37
CA GLN A 104 -3.77 12.58 -16.44
C GLN A 104 -5.21 12.28 -16.87
N ARG A 105 -5.69 11.03 -16.69
CA ARG A 105 -7.07 10.67 -16.98
C ARG A 105 -8.07 11.29 -16.00
N SER A 106 -7.70 11.37 -14.72
CA SER A 106 -8.53 12.00 -13.67
C SER A 106 -8.28 13.50 -13.57
N HIS A 107 -7.07 13.96 -13.91
CA HIS A 107 -6.62 15.34 -13.81
C HIS A 107 -5.91 15.78 -15.10
N PRO A 108 -6.65 16.12 -16.18
CA PRO A 108 -6.05 16.42 -17.49
C PRO A 108 -5.14 17.66 -17.51
N ALA A 109 -5.33 18.58 -16.56
CA ALA A 109 -4.52 19.80 -16.44
C ALA A 109 -3.18 19.58 -15.73
N GLU A 110 -2.96 18.43 -15.08
CA GLU A 110 -1.71 18.13 -14.39
C GLU A 110 -0.57 17.90 -15.38
N THR A 111 0.63 18.35 -15.01
CA THR A 111 1.87 18.13 -15.77
C THR A 111 2.81 17.22 -15.00
N ARG A 112 3.73 16.51 -15.68
CA ARG A 112 4.63 15.57 -14.99
C ARG A 112 5.50 16.31 -13.95
N PRO A 113 5.66 15.77 -12.73
CA PRO A 113 5.22 14.45 -12.25
C PRO A 113 3.81 14.41 -11.61
N GLY A 114 3.09 15.52 -11.59
CA GLY A 114 1.82 15.71 -10.89
C GLY A 114 2.03 16.06 -9.42
N SER A 115 1.09 16.81 -8.84
CA SER A 115 1.09 17.07 -7.40
C SER A 115 0.70 15.82 -6.61
N LEU A 116 1.28 15.64 -5.41
CA LEU A 116 0.89 14.55 -4.50
C LEU A 116 -0.58 14.66 -4.05
N GLU A 117 -1.15 15.87 -4.09
CA GLU A 117 -2.57 16.11 -3.82
C GLU A 117 -3.47 15.49 -4.90
N SER A 118 -3.18 15.73 -6.18
CA SER A 118 -3.92 15.10 -7.28
C SER A 118 -3.75 13.58 -7.28
N TRP A 119 -2.58 13.07 -6.91
CA TRP A 119 -2.39 11.63 -6.71
C TRP A 119 -3.22 11.08 -5.54
N ALA A 120 -3.36 11.84 -4.45
CA ALA A 120 -4.21 11.46 -3.31
C ALA A 120 -5.69 11.40 -3.69
N ALA A 121 -6.17 12.36 -4.49
CA ALA A 121 -7.52 12.33 -5.03
C ALA A 121 -7.74 11.09 -5.93
N CYS A 122 -6.78 10.80 -6.83
CA CYS A 122 -6.84 9.63 -7.69
C CYS A 122 -6.84 8.30 -6.90
N GLU A 123 -6.08 8.23 -5.81
CA GLU A 123 -6.07 7.07 -4.92
C GLU A 123 -7.39 6.90 -4.16
N ALA A 124 -8.01 8.00 -3.72
CA ALA A 124 -9.31 7.95 -3.03
C ALA A 124 -10.40 7.30 -3.91
N ASP A 125 -10.41 7.60 -5.21
CA ASP A 125 -11.32 7.00 -6.19
C ASP A 125 -10.96 5.55 -6.54
N ARG A 126 -9.66 5.21 -6.48
CA ARG A 126 -9.13 3.90 -6.83
C ARG A 126 -8.21 3.38 -5.72
N PRO A 127 -8.76 2.87 -4.61
CA PRO A 127 -7.95 2.53 -3.44
C PRO A 127 -6.95 1.38 -3.65
N SER A 128 -7.03 0.65 -4.76
CA SER A 128 -6.07 -0.39 -5.14
C SER A 128 -4.92 0.14 -6.03
N LEU A 129 -4.89 1.44 -6.34
CA LEU A 129 -3.88 2.05 -7.22
C LEU A 129 -2.45 1.80 -6.74
N PHE A 130 -2.25 1.86 -5.41
CA PHE A 130 -0.96 1.61 -4.76
C PHE A 130 -1.00 0.34 -3.88
N SER A 131 -1.67 -0.72 -4.36
CA SER A 131 -1.77 -2.00 -3.64
C SER A 131 -0.43 -2.67 -3.35
N SER A 132 0.55 -2.46 -4.22
CA SER A 132 1.94 -2.86 -3.98
C SER A 132 2.62 -1.88 -3.02
N MET A 133 3.10 -0.73 -3.52
CA MET A 133 3.78 0.32 -2.76
C MET A 133 3.71 1.67 -3.49
N TYR A 134 3.88 2.76 -2.75
CA TYR A 134 4.36 4.03 -3.29
C TYR A 134 5.85 3.89 -3.60
N GLN A 135 6.20 3.58 -4.85
CA GLN A 135 7.59 3.66 -5.31
C GLN A 135 7.78 4.95 -6.10
N PHE A 136 8.60 5.88 -5.62
CA PHE A 136 8.79 7.16 -6.30
C PHE A 136 10.20 7.71 -6.16
N TRP A 137 10.57 8.54 -7.14
CA TRP A 137 11.83 9.26 -7.14
C TRP A 137 11.69 10.60 -6.43
N CYS A 138 12.69 10.96 -5.63
CA CYS A 138 12.86 12.30 -5.10
C CYS A 138 14.31 12.79 -5.29
N THR A 139 14.47 14.11 -5.32
CA THR A 139 15.76 14.80 -5.38
C THR A 139 15.80 15.89 -4.31
N GLU A 140 16.97 16.37 -3.95
CA GLU A 140 17.08 17.58 -3.15
C GLU A 140 16.47 18.77 -3.91
N GLU A 141 15.91 19.71 -3.15
CA GLU A 141 15.51 21.01 -3.63
C GLU A 141 16.77 21.86 -3.84
N ALA A 142 16.95 22.38 -5.06
CA ALA A 142 18.12 23.14 -5.48
C ALA A 142 18.04 24.61 -5.06
#